data_AF-A0A4R8TU35-F1
#
_entry.id   AF-A0A4R8TU35-F1
#
_cell.length_a   1.000
_cell.length_b   1.000
_cell.length_c   1.000
_cell.angle_alpha   90.00
_cell.angle_beta   90.00
_cell.angle_gamma   90.00
#
_symmetry.space_group_name_H-M   'P 1'
#
loop_
_entity.id
_entity.type
_entity.pdbx_description
1 polymer ?
#
loop_
_entity_poly.entity_id
_entity_poly.type
_entity_poly.pdbx_seq_one_letter_code
_entity_poly.pdbx_strand_id
1 'polypeptide(L)'
;MRPFALLLAAFTVVPSVFAVDQMKSVIIWAPDDSTPDSVIAKAREAIVAANGKITHDYSLIRGFAAITGAKVLESVQTFSDGLKIDDDQQVTSG
;
A
#
# COMPACT_ATOMS: atom_id res chain seq x y z
N MET A 1 -21.06 -57.81 16.75
CA MET A 1 -20.32 -56.56 17.06
C MET A 1 -19.50 -56.10 15.86
N ARG A 2 -20.13 -55.60 14.78
CA ARG A 2 -19.47 -54.79 13.73
C ARG A 2 -20.53 -53.96 12.99
N PRO A 3 -20.60 -52.66 13.28
CA PRO A 3 -20.77 -51.69 12.20
C PRO A 3 -19.66 -50.64 12.34
N PHE A 4 -18.95 -50.40 11.24
CA PHE A 4 -19.15 -49.15 10.51
C PHE A 4 -18.60 -47.94 11.26
N ALA A 5 -17.35 -47.57 10.96
CA ALA A 5 -16.86 -46.21 11.15
C ALA A 5 -15.73 -45.96 10.15
N LEU A 6 -16.09 -46.02 8.86
CA LEU A 6 -15.42 -45.28 7.80
C LEU A 6 -15.65 -43.79 8.09
N LEU A 7 -14.78 -43.14 8.86
CA LEU A 7 -14.78 -41.68 8.96
C LEU A 7 -13.51 -41.19 9.66
N LEU A 8 -12.37 -41.34 9.00
CA LEU A 8 -11.17 -40.63 9.44
C LEU A 8 -10.69 -39.69 8.34
N ALA A 9 -10.77 -38.41 8.69
CA ALA A 9 -10.01 -37.29 8.15
C ALA A 9 -10.39 -36.81 6.74
N ALA A 10 -11.52 -36.09 6.65
CA ALA A 10 -11.59 -34.94 5.77
C ALA A 10 -10.62 -33.87 6.29
N PHE A 11 -9.36 -33.92 5.88
CA PHE A 11 -8.42 -32.82 6.10
C PHE A 11 -8.74 -31.74 5.07
N THR A 12 -9.73 -30.89 5.38
CA THR A 12 -10.00 -29.69 4.60
C THR A 12 -8.82 -28.74 4.81
N VAL A 13 -7.84 -28.80 3.91
CA VAL A 13 -6.84 -27.75 3.78
C VAL A 13 -7.60 -26.51 3.33
N VAL A 14 -7.88 -25.61 4.26
CA VAL A 14 -8.29 -24.25 3.91
C VAL A 14 -6.98 -23.54 3.53
N PRO A 15 -6.76 -23.19 2.26
CA PRO A 15 -5.68 -22.27 1.93
C PRO A 15 -6.12 -20.90 2.43
N SER A 16 -5.79 -20.60 3.69
CA SER A 16 -5.87 -19.26 4.23
C SER A 16 -4.75 -18.44 3.60
N VAL A 17 -4.88 -18.11 2.31
CA VAL A 17 -4.10 -17.03 1.69
C VAL A 17 -4.66 -15.74 2.26
N PHE A 18 -4.28 -15.44 3.49
CA PHE A 18 -4.24 -14.06 3.94
C PHE A 18 -3.08 -13.44 3.17
N ALA A 19 -3.39 -12.87 2.00
CA ALA A 19 -2.58 -11.80 1.47
C ALA A 19 -2.61 -10.71 2.54
N VAL A 20 -1.61 -10.71 3.42
CA VAL A 20 -1.34 -9.61 4.33
C VAL A 20 -1.20 -8.41 3.41
N ASP A 21 -2.18 -7.50 3.47
CA ASP A 21 -2.14 -6.24 2.76
C ASP A 21 -0.92 -5.50 3.35
N GLN A 22 0.22 -5.68 2.69
CA GLN A 22 1.50 -5.21 3.20
C GLN A 22 1.49 -3.69 3.08
N MET A 23 1.05 -3.05 4.17
CA MET A 23 1.07 -1.61 4.30
C MET A 23 2.52 -1.15 4.26
N LYS A 24 2.84 -0.35 3.25
CA LYS A 24 4.16 0.26 3.07
C LYS A 24 4.07 1.74 3.40
N SER A 25 5.08 2.26 4.09
CA SER A 25 5.29 3.69 4.21
C SER A 25 5.99 4.17 2.94
N VAL A 26 5.41 5.17 2.29
CA VAL A 26 5.88 5.73 1.03
C VAL A 26 5.85 7.24 1.08
N ILE A 27 6.78 7.86 0.38
CA ILE A 27 6.85 9.29 0.21
C ILE A 27 6.56 9.59 -1.24
N ILE A 28 5.58 10.45 -1.47
CA ILE A 28 5.16 10.88 -2.81
C ILE A 28 5.49 12.35 -2.94
N TRP A 29 6.29 12.73 -3.94
CA TRP A 29 6.64 14.12 -4.18
C TRP A 29 6.80 14.43 -5.67
N ALA A 30 6.62 15.71 -6.00
CA ALA A 30 6.91 16.24 -7.32
C ALA A 30 8.39 16.66 -7.40
N PRO A 31 9.24 15.98 -8.20
CA PRO A 31 10.62 16.43 -8.44
C PRO A 31 10.67 17.70 -9.30
N ASP A 32 9.72 17.87 -10.21
CA ASP A 32 9.68 18.94 -11.18
C ASP A 32 8.59 19.97 -10.86
N ASP A 33 8.87 21.23 -11.22
CA ASP A 33 7.93 22.36 -11.08
C ASP A 33 6.77 22.35 -12.07
N SER A 34 6.87 21.48 -13.07
CA SER A 34 5.83 21.26 -14.06
C SER A 34 4.70 20.37 -13.55
N THR A 35 4.86 19.67 -12.41
CA THR A 35 3.81 18.80 -11.88
C THR A 35 2.80 19.64 -11.10
N PRO A 36 1.55 19.77 -11.58
CA PRO A 36 0.57 20.62 -10.91
C PRO A 36 0.13 19.99 -9.59
N ASP A 37 -0.17 20.83 -8.61
CA ASP A 37 -0.62 20.41 -7.28
C ASP A 37 -1.89 19.55 -7.32
N SER A 38 -2.67 19.64 -8.40
CA SER A 38 -3.82 18.78 -8.66
C SER A 38 -3.46 17.29 -8.73
N VAL A 39 -2.26 16.94 -9.21
CA VAL A 39 -1.79 15.55 -9.28
C VAL A 39 -1.44 15.05 -7.88
N ILE A 40 -0.81 15.89 -7.06
CA ILE A 40 -0.50 15.59 -5.65
C ILE A 40 -1.80 15.40 -4.85
N ALA A 41 -2.77 16.30 -5.04
CA ALA A 41 -4.09 16.20 -4.42
C ALA A 41 -4.81 14.91 -4.84
N LYS A 42 -4.78 14.56 -6.13
CA LYS A 42 -5.38 13.33 -6.63
C LYS A 42 -4.70 12.07 -6.07
N ALA A 43 -3.37 12.07 -5.95
CA ALA A 43 -2.63 10.98 -5.30
C ALA A 43 -3.04 10.82 -3.83
N ARG A 44 -3.21 11.94 -3.11
CA ARG A 44 -3.70 11.94 -1.73
C ARG A 44 -5.10 11.35 -1.63
N GLU A 45 -6.03 11.81 -2.46
CA GLU A 45 -7.40 11.31 -2.48
C GLU A 45 -7.46 9.82 -2.78
N ALA A 46 -6.66 9.34 -3.75
CA ALA A 46 -6.60 7.92 -4.07
C ALA A 46 -6.09 7.07 -2.91
N ILE A 47 -5.08 7.55 -2.18
CA ILE A 47 -4.59 6.86 -0.98
C ILE A 47 -5.66 6.83 0.11
N VAL A 48 -6.34 7.95 0.37
CA VAL A 48 -7.42 8.00 1.38
C VAL A 48 -8.60 7.12 0.97
N ALA A 49 -8.99 7.15 -0.31
CA ALA A 49 -10.06 6.31 -0.85
C ALA A 49 -9.74 4.82 -0.76
N ALA A 50 -8.46 4.45 -0.85
CA ALA A 50 -7.98 3.10 -0.69
C ALA A 50 -7.68 2.71 0.77
N ASN A 51 -8.21 3.46 1.74
CA ASN A 51 -8.05 3.23 3.18
C ASN A 51 -6.58 3.35 3.65
N GLY A 52 -5.75 4.08 2.90
CA GLY A 52 -4.41 4.49 3.29
C GLY A 52 -4.43 5.72 4.21
N LYS A 53 -3.34 5.91 4.95
CA LYS A 53 -3.21 6.94 5.97
C LYS A 53 -2.07 7.87 5.65
N ILE A 54 -2.35 9.17 5.51
CA ILE A 54 -1.30 10.19 5.42
C ILE A 54 -0.60 10.28 6.79
N THR A 55 0.73 10.14 6.79
CA THR A 55 1.54 10.16 8.02
C THR A 55 2.20 11.52 8.23
N HIS A 56 2.63 12.15 7.15
CA HIS A 56 3.32 13.42 7.21
C HIS A 56 3.02 14.25 5.97
N ASP A 57 2.96 15.56 6.14
CA ASP A 57 2.77 16.52 5.07
C ASP A 57 4.02 17.38 4.99
N TYR A 58 4.70 17.36 3.85
CA TYR A 58 5.92 18.12 3.70
C TYR A 58 5.58 19.49 3.09
N SER A 59 5.90 20.56 3.83
CA SER A 59 5.72 21.93 3.32
C SER A 59 6.90 22.39 2.46
N LEU A 60 8.07 21.74 2.61
CA LEU A 60 9.33 22.10 1.94
C LEU A 60 9.51 21.41 0.59
N ILE A 61 9.08 20.15 0.49
CA ILE A 61 8.99 19.41 -0.77
C ILE A 61 7.51 19.28 -1.09
N ARG A 62 7.09 19.57 -2.33
CA ARG A 62 5.69 19.41 -2.72
C ARG A 62 5.32 17.95 -2.77
N GLY A 63 4.94 17.41 -1.62
CA GLY A 63 4.77 15.99 -1.40
C GLY A 63 4.27 15.66 -0.01
N PHE A 64 3.97 14.39 0.21
CA PHE A 64 3.46 13.89 1.47
C PHE A 64 3.92 12.44 1.69
N ALA A 65 4.07 12.07 2.95
CA ALA A 65 4.27 10.68 3.34
C ALA A 65 2.91 10.05 3.64
N ALA A 66 2.73 8.81 3.17
CA ALA A 66 1.55 8.04 3.42
C ALA A 66 1.89 6.57 3.66
N ILE A 67 1.08 5.92 4.46
CA ILE A 67 1.08 4.47 4.61
C ILE A 67 -0.08 3.93 3.79
N THR A 68 0.23 3.09 2.80
CA THR A 68 -0.78 2.45 1.95
C THR A 68 -0.33 1.06 1.51
N GLY A 69 -1.27 0.21 1.11
CA GLY A 69 -0.95 -1.13 0.60
C GLY A 69 -0.22 -1.06 -0.74
N ALA A 70 0.69 -1.99 -1.00
CA ALA A 70 1.45 -2.06 -2.26
C ALA A 70 0.57 -2.02 -3.52
N LYS A 71 -0.64 -2.59 -3.45
CA LYS A 71 -1.61 -2.60 -4.55
C LYS A 71 -2.18 -1.21 -4.87
N VAL A 72 -2.33 -0.37 -3.85
CA VAL A 72 -2.77 1.02 -4.00
C VAL A 72 -1.66 1.83 -4.64
N LEU A 73 -0.42 1.59 -4.22
CA LEU A 73 0.78 2.20 -4.77
C LEU A 73 0.92 1.96 -6.27
N GLU A 74 0.74 0.73 -6.75
CA GLU A 74 0.72 0.43 -8.19
C GLU A 74 -0.37 1.21 -8.93
N SER A 75 -1.55 1.35 -8.30
CA SER A 75 -2.66 2.11 -8.87
C SER A 75 -2.31 3.60 -8.95
N VAL A 76 -1.72 4.16 -7.88
CA VAL A 76 -1.26 5.56 -7.83
C VAL A 76 -0.19 5.81 -8.88
N GLN A 77 0.80 4.92 -8.97
CA GLN A 77 1.90 4.98 -9.93
C GLN A 77 1.42 5.01 -11.39
N THR A 78 0.27 4.41 -11.67
CA THR A 78 -0.32 4.38 -13.02
C THR A 78 -0.85 5.75 -13.48
N PHE A 79 -1.30 6.61 -12.56
CA PHE A 79 -1.85 7.94 -12.90
C PHE A 79 -1.04 9.12 -12.35
N SER A 80 0.00 8.85 -11.56
CA SER A 80 0.89 9.84 -10.98
C SER A 80 2.04 10.17 -11.93
N ASP A 81 1.70 10.44 -13.19
CA ASP A 81 2.67 10.77 -14.24
C ASP A 81 3.40 12.06 -13.84
N GLY A 82 4.72 11.98 -13.61
CA GLY A 82 5.53 13.08 -13.08
C GLY A 82 5.64 13.20 -11.56
N LEU A 83 5.06 12.28 -10.77
CA LEU A 83 5.34 12.16 -9.33
C LEU A 83 6.34 11.04 -9.06
N LYS A 84 7.26 11.28 -8.13
CA LYS A 84 8.14 10.24 -7.58
C LYS A 84 7.54 9.65 -6.33
N ILE A 85 7.69 8.34 -6.23
CA ILE A 85 7.20 7.52 -5.13
C ILE A 85 8.40 6.71 -4.66
N ASP A 86 8.92 7.00 -3.46
CA ASP A 86 9.95 6.19 -2.82
C ASP A 86 9.43 5.52 -1.56
N ASP A 87 9.91 4.30 -1.32
CA ASP A 87 9.67 3.57 -0.07
C ASP A 87 10.41 4.27 1.07
N ASP A 88 9.68 4.61 2.13
CA ASP A 88 10.22 5.19 3.36
C ASP A 88 10.86 4.07 4.19
N GLN A 89 12.16 3.86 4.01
CA GLN A 89 12.92 2.87 4.78
C GLN A 89 13.53 3.51 6.02
N GLN A 90 13.31 2.88 7.18
CA GLN A 90 14.06 3.23 8.39
C GLN A 90 15.52 2.83 8.20
N VAL A 91 16.42 3.83 8.25
CA VAL A 91 17.85 3.58 8.32
C VAL A 91 18.16 2.97 9.69
N THR A 92 18.24 1.64 9.76
CA THR A 92 18.87 0.96 10.90
C THR A 92 20.36 1.26 10.83
N SER A 93 20.83 2.13 11.71
CA SER A 93 22.27 2.29 11.98
C SER A 93 22.67 1.16 12.92
N GLY A 94 23.42 0.19 12.39
CA GLY A 94 24.07 -0.87 13.17
C GLY A 94 25.41 -0.43 13.73
#